data_AF-A0A8T6LT63-F1
#
_entry.id   AF-A0A8T6LT63-F1
#
_cell.length_a   1.000
_cell.length_b   1.000
_cell.length_c   1.000
_cell.angle_alpha   90.00
_cell.angle_beta   90.00
_cell.angle_gamma   90.00
#
_symmetry.space_group_name_H-M   'P 1'
#
loop_
_entity.id
_entity.type
_entity.pdbx_description
1 polymer ?
#
loop_
_entity_poly.entity_id
_entity_poly.type
_entity_poly.pdbx_seq_one_letter_code
_entity_poly.pdbx_strand_id
1 'polypeptide(L)'
;MRQRSLAFVLLALLVGVMATGAVKAIEDETYEPGFVEWDINPMERLFVEGLNVEEAVLQRGRTDNAVGSHPVTNGQGTVPVFTISSEPLQQPINATVNMTVFMSAYIDGLGGPQFCERQWGVDKSFTMIYSVDAGGVPVYDSVVTQVVDTATSNSAMNFSGDRIEVFLSLGVGDVFTLSVSAENDCAGSTIQVQWGAFEQNSGGIIMEGQIYEPKARVFVDAERRAHIEFEPLFPWGVDDVKTTKWELWGPLADDEKFVKDEDLIMETSTSRLRIDRSGMNNQTVWAWSGIAVLTPGDANLEMCIQTISGDLNSDCHAFGIIRFEVEKTDKGIASSTLFLSLTTIGSLLGFLFTQVRSNDLPPLPILIAILVMTILFIPTAISQPNLGSNELIDDHARVYDTEVFGENMQSMMISDLFDGKDALVVAIALPGTQNVAQQAIELNKTLDLLGEDITVVHILAGMDASTTDVSAMKTSYNLTWTTYVDLDESFTGSSPNGTADSILVLDKTMRVVYSNAPSSSSEEIVSAVESINNGGSTSSFSYFSLFFGPGLFLFFLALPREEYEELEEPLPIGMHWGAIVAASAAGIILVNLPVLLASVAPIPSNSLFWVDLAMVLWMVEMSVVTARRGTPYE
;
A
#
# COMPACT_ATOMS: atom_id res chain seq x y z
N MET A 1 -3.63 54.87 -43.58
CA MET A 1 -3.99 54.68 -42.15
C MET A 1 -5.22 53.79 -41.94
N ARG A 2 -6.28 53.90 -42.75
CA ARG A 2 -7.56 53.17 -42.59
C ARG A 2 -7.50 51.63 -42.70
N GLN A 3 -6.52 51.08 -43.43
CA GLN A 3 -6.32 49.62 -43.52
C GLN A 3 -5.56 49.04 -42.32
N ARG A 4 -4.63 49.80 -41.72
CA ARG A 4 -3.90 49.37 -40.50
C ARG A 4 -4.82 49.34 -39.28
N SER A 5 -5.74 50.31 -39.15
CA SER A 5 -6.73 50.30 -38.07
C SER A 5 -7.69 49.11 -38.17
N LEU A 6 -8.06 48.70 -39.40
CA LEU A 6 -8.93 47.54 -39.61
C LEU A 6 -8.25 46.23 -39.22
N ALA A 7 -6.95 46.09 -39.52
CA ALA A 7 -6.15 44.93 -39.12
C ALA A 7 -5.99 44.84 -37.59
N PHE A 8 -5.79 45.96 -36.90
CA PHE A 8 -5.73 45.98 -35.44
C PHE A 8 -7.07 45.65 -34.78
N VAL A 9 -8.19 46.09 -35.36
CA VAL A 9 -9.54 45.74 -34.88
C VAL A 9 -9.84 44.26 -35.11
N LEU A 10 -9.44 43.71 -36.27
CA LEU A 10 -9.56 42.28 -36.55
C LEU A 10 -8.66 41.43 -35.65
N LEU A 11 -7.44 41.87 -35.35
CA LEU A 11 -6.55 41.21 -34.40
C LEU A 11 -7.11 41.27 -32.97
N ALA A 12 -7.68 42.41 -32.56
CA ALA A 12 -8.33 42.55 -31.26
C ALA A 12 -9.61 41.72 -31.15
N LEU A 13 -10.36 41.56 -32.24
CA LEU A 13 -11.49 40.63 -32.32
C LEU A 13 -11.03 39.18 -32.30
N LEU A 14 -9.92 38.84 -32.95
CA LEU A 14 -9.34 37.49 -32.92
C LEU A 14 -8.83 37.15 -31.52
N VAL A 15 -8.14 38.08 -30.85
CA VAL A 15 -7.71 37.95 -29.45
C VAL A 15 -8.92 37.91 -28.51
N GLY A 16 -9.98 38.68 -28.79
CA GLY A 16 -11.24 38.63 -28.06
C GLY A 16 -11.94 37.28 -28.20
N VAL A 17 -11.96 36.70 -29.41
CA VAL A 17 -12.54 35.37 -29.67
C VAL A 17 -11.68 34.25 -29.05
N MET A 18 -10.35 34.38 -29.09
CA MET A 18 -9.42 33.48 -28.40
C MET A 18 -9.54 33.57 -26.88
N ALA A 19 -9.83 34.77 -26.34
CA ALA A 19 -10.07 34.99 -24.91
C ALA A 19 -11.46 34.51 -24.47
N THR A 20 -12.48 34.57 -25.34
CA THR A 20 -13.81 33.98 -25.07
C THR A 20 -13.87 32.48 -25.32
N GLY A 21 -12.82 31.86 -25.88
CA GLY A 21 -12.69 30.41 -25.95
C GLY A 21 -12.38 29.77 -24.59
N ALA A 22 -11.90 30.57 -23.64
CA ALA A 22 -11.79 30.20 -22.23
C ALA A 22 -13.10 30.57 -21.49
N VAL A 23 -14.25 30.13 -22.02
CA VAL A 23 -15.39 29.92 -21.14
C VAL A 23 -14.94 28.78 -20.24
N LYS A 24 -14.74 29.06 -18.94
CA LYS A 24 -14.72 28.02 -17.92
C LYS A 24 -15.95 27.17 -18.19
N ALA A 25 -15.74 25.96 -18.72
CA ALA A 25 -16.70 24.91 -18.56
C ALA A 25 -17.09 24.91 -17.07
N ILE A 26 -18.36 24.60 -16.80
CA ILE A 26 -18.85 24.31 -15.46
C ILE A 26 -17.71 23.57 -14.73
N GLU A 27 -17.28 24.06 -13.57
CA GLU A 27 -16.25 23.38 -12.77
C GLU A 27 -16.79 21.98 -12.47
N ASP A 28 -16.51 21.03 -13.37
CA ASP A 28 -16.76 19.62 -13.16
C ASP A 28 -15.92 19.23 -11.95
N GLU A 29 -16.51 18.48 -11.04
CA GLU A 29 -15.83 18.04 -9.83
C GLU A 29 -14.62 17.21 -10.25
N THR A 30 -13.42 17.74 -10.01
CA THR A 30 -12.17 17.00 -10.21
C THR A 30 -11.82 16.28 -8.92
N TYR A 31 -11.59 14.98 -9.00
CA TYR A 31 -11.21 14.15 -7.87
C TYR A 31 -9.69 13.98 -7.90
N GLU A 32 -8.99 14.60 -6.96
CA GLU A 32 -7.53 14.48 -6.83
C GLU A 32 -7.14 13.29 -5.92
N PRO A 33 -5.93 12.74 -6.06
CA PRO A 33 -5.38 11.77 -5.12
C PRO A 33 -5.48 12.27 -3.66
N GLY A 34 -5.96 11.41 -2.77
CA GLY A 34 -6.29 11.75 -1.38
C GLY A 34 -7.77 12.06 -1.15
N PHE A 35 -8.60 12.07 -2.20
CA PHE A 35 -10.06 12.10 -2.06
C PHE A 35 -10.56 10.85 -1.34
N VAL A 36 -11.37 11.03 -0.30
CA VAL A 36 -12.00 9.95 0.47
C VAL A 36 -13.47 10.27 0.67
N GLU A 37 -14.34 9.34 0.32
CA GLU A 37 -15.78 9.44 0.55
C GLU A 37 -16.33 8.12 1.06
N TRP A 38 -17.22 8.20 2.05
CA TRP A 38 -17.98 7.05 2.56
C TRP A 38 -19.47 7.31 2.39
N ASP A 39 -20.14 6.42 1.65
CA ASP A 39 -21.59 6.32 1.61
C ASP A 39 -22.04 5.22 2.57
N ILE A 40 -22.67 5.61 3.67
CA ILE A 40 -23.08 4.72 4.76
C ILE A 40 -24.59 4.64 4.77
N ASN A 41 -25.13 3.43 4.64
CA ASN A 41 -26.54 3.17 4.86
C ASN A 41 -26.87 3.47 6.33
N PRO A 42 -27.72 4.47 6.61
CA PRO A 42 -27.93 4.95 7.98
C PRO A 42 -28.76 4.01 8.84
N MET A 43 -29.11 2.80 8.39
CA MET A 43 -30.00 1.92 9.14
C MET A 43 -29.23 0.84 9.91
N GLU A 44 -29.31 0.92 11.23
CA GLU A 44 -28.76 -0.06 12.16
C GLU A 44 -29.87 -0.61 13.07
N ARG A 45 -29.80 -1.90 13.39
CA ARG A 45 -30.86 -2.61 14.13
C ARG A 45 -30.31 -3.43 15.30
N LEU A 46 -31.05 -3.42 16.39
CA LEU A 46 -30.86 -4.34 17.51
C LEU A 46 -32.12 -5.19 17.65
N PHE A 47 -31.95 -6.51 17.61
CA PHE A 47 -33.02 -7.49 17.68
C PHE A 47 -33.15 -8.09 19.07
N VAL A 48 -34.37 -8.48 19.44
CA VAL A 48 -34.63 -9.21 20.69
C VAL A 48 -34.69 -10.70 20.42
N GLU A 49 -33.77 -11.46 21.01
CA GLU A 49 -33.72 -12.92 20.93
C GLU A 49 -34.01 -13.56 22.29
N GLY A 50 -34.58 -14.76 22.28
CA GLY A 50 -34.81 -15.59 23.47
C GLY A 50 -36.19 -16.25 23.43
N LEU A 51 -36.33 -17.48 23.93
CA LEU A 51 -37.60 -18.22 23.90
C LEU A 51 -38.60 -17.70 24.93
N ASN A 52 -38.11 -17.12 26.02
CA ASN A 52 -38.90 -16.61 27.13
C ASN A 52 -38.24 -15.34 27.70
N VAL A 53 -38.95 -14.65 28.58
CA VAL A 53 -38.48 -13.41 29.26
C VAL A 53 -37.13 -13.59 29.97
N GLU A 54 -36.86 -14.77 30.54
CA GLU A 54 -35.62 -15.04 31.29
C GLU A 54 -34.39 -15.23 30.38
N GLU A 55 -34.61 -15.62 29.12
CA GLU A 55 -33.56 -15.83 28.12
C GLU A 55 -33.47 -14.65 27.14
N ALA A 56 -34.30 -13.62 27.32
CA ALA A 56 -34.39 -12.50 26.40
C ALA A 56 -33.11 -11.64 26.45
N VAL A 57 -32.48 -11.40 25.30
CA VAL A 57 -31.28 -10.57 25.14
C VAL A 57 -31.43 -9.66 23.93
N LEU A 58 -30.84 -8.47 24.02
CA LEU A 58 -30.76 -7.53 22.90
C LEU A 58 -29.46 -7.80 22.14
N GLN A 59 -29.56 -8.21 20.89
CA GLN A 59 -28.41 -8.59 20.07
C GLN A 59 -28.41 -7.89 18.72
N ARG A 60 -27.28 -7.93 18.03
CA ARG A 60 -27.08 -7.31 16.71
C ARG A 60 -27.49 -8.23 15.58
N GLY A 61 -27.25 -9.53 15.77
CA GLY A 61 -27.59 -10.57 14.81
C GLY A 61 -29.09 -10.73 14.64
N ARG A 62 -29.49 -11.11 13.43
CA ARG A 62 -30.86 -11.57 13.18
C ARG A 62 -31.18 -12.74 14.11
N THR A 63 -32.32 -12.67 14.77
CA THR A 63 -32.85 -13.73 15.64
C THR A 63 -33.01 -15.04 14.88
N ASP A 64 -32.71 -16.15 15.54
CA ASP A 64 -33.04 -17.47 15.02
C ASP A 64 -34.56 -17.62 14.78
N ASN A 65 -34.98 -18.69 14.09
CA ASN A 65 -36.40 -19.01 13.88
C ASN A 65 -37.19 -19.27 15.19
N ALA A 66 -36.54 -19.19 16.34
CA ALA A 66 -37.14 -19.29 17.66
C ALA A 66 -38.01 -18.05 17.94
N VAL A 67 -39.28 -18.28 18.24
CA VAL A 67 -40.24 -17.22 18.60
C VAL A 67 -40.34 -17.19 20.12
N GLY A 68 -40.05 -16.03 20.72
CA GLY A 68 -40.32 -15.75 22.13
C GLY A 68 -41.69 -15.10 22.30
N SER A 69 -42.38 -15.40 23.39
CA SER A 69 -43.65 -14.73 23.70
C SER A 69 -43.91 -14.60 25.20
N HIS A 70 -44.71 -13.58 25.56
CA HIS A 70 -45.15 -13.35 26.92
C HIS A 70 -46.66 -13.04 26.98
N PRO A 71 -47.43 -13.76 27.82
CA PRO A 71 -48.88 -13.57 27.93
C PRO A 71 -49.23 -12.37 28.83
N VAL A 72 -50.05 -11.46 28.30
CA VAL A 72 -50.62 -10.32 29.02
C VAL A 72 -52.12 -10.54 29.17
N THR A 73 -52.56 -10.88 30.37
CA THR A 73 -53.97 -11.20 30.66
C THR A 73 -54.75 -9.94 30.99
N ASN A 74 -56.01 -9.88 30.57
CA ASN A 74 -56.90 -8.78 30.89
C ASN A 74 -57.04 -8.52 32.40
N GLY A 75 -57.07 -7.25 32.79
CA GLY A 75 -57.36 -6.82 34.17
C GLY A 75 -56.16 -6.85 35.13
N GLN A 76 -54.93 -7.03 34.62
CA GLN A 76 -53.70 -6.97 35.42
C GLN A 76 -53.06 -5.57 35.48
N GLY A 77 -53.64 -4.57 34.79
CA GLY A 77 -53.02 -3.26 34.59
C GLY A 77 -51.76 -3.36 33.72
N THR A 78 -50.83 -2.45 33.90
CA THR A 78 -49.54 -2.46 33.19
C THR A 78 -48.65 -3.60 33.68
N VAL A 79 -48.34 -4.55 32.81
CA VAL A 79 -47.47 -5.71 33.06
C VAL A 79 -46.10 -5.48 32.40
N PRO A 80 -44.98 -5.55 33.15
CA PRO A 80 -43.65 -5.50 32.56
C PRO A 80 -43.35 -6.80 31.81
N VAL A 81 -43.00 -6.70 30.54
CA VAL A 81 -42.65 -7.85 29.69
C VAL A 81 -41.21 -8.27 29.95
N PHE A 82 -40.26 -7.37 29.73
CA PHE A 82 -38.84 -7.58 30.05
C PHE A 82 -38.08 -6.24 30.15
N THR A 83 -36.86 -6.32 30.69
CA THR A 83 -35.84 -5.27 30.60
C THR A 83 -34.52 -5.94 30.27
N ILE A 84 -34.00 -5.66 29.07
CA ILE A 84 -32.87 -6.36 28.47
C ILE A 84 -31.82 -5.36 28.00
N SER A 85 -30.56 -5.79 27.97
CA SER A 85 -29.43 -4.93 27.57
C SER A 85 -28.64 -5.53 26.41
N SER A 86 -28.03 -4.65 25.60
CA SER A 86 -27.10 -5.04 24.55
C SER A 86 -25.73 -5.45 25.10
N GLU A 87 -24.90 -6.01 24.23
CA GLU A 87 -23.45 -6.07 24.44
C GLU A 87 -22.89 -4.64 24.63
N PRO A 88 -21.84 -4.49 25.48
CA PRO A 88 -21.19 -3.21 25.70
C PRO A 88 -20.46 -2.71 24.45
N LEU A 89 -20.47 -1.39 24.25
CA LEU A 89 -19.74 -0.75 23.16
C LEU A 89 -18.23 -0.88 23.31
N GLN A 90 -17.54 -1.13 22.20
CA GLN A 90 -16.09 -1.10 22.08
C GLN A 90 -15.57 0.25 21.58
N GLN A 91 -16.38 0.98 20.80
CA GLN A 91 -16.09 2.33 20.33
C GLN A 91 -17.22 3.30 20.75
N PRO A 92 -16.89 4.57 21.04
CA PRO A 92 -17.88 5.54 21.46
C PRO A 92 -18.83 5.93 20.32
N ILE A 93 -20.08 6.26 20.65
CA ILE A 93 -21.06 6.82 19.72
C ILE A 93 -21.37 8.25 20.13
N ASN A 94 -21.28 9.18 19.18
CA ASN A 94 -21.71 10.56 19.36
C ASN A 94 -22.44 11.03 18.09
N ALA A 95 -23.73 10.75 18.01
CA ALA A 95 -24.52 10.96 16.80
C ALA A 95 -25.99 11.25 17.12
N THR A 96 -26.63 11.98 16.21
CA THR A 96 -28.09 12.16 16.20
C THR A 96 -28.70 11.11 15.27
N VAL A 97 -29.65 10.34 15.77
CA VAL A 97 -30.33 9.28 15.01
C VAL A 97 -31.84 9.36 15.18
N ASN A 98 -32.59 8.90 14.20
CA ASN A 98 -34.02 8.64 14.36
C ASN A 98 -34.22 7.24 14.93
N MET A 99 -34.72 7.16 16.16
CA MET A 99 -34.95 5.89 16.84
C MET A 99 -36.43 5.52 16.80
N THR A 100 -36.69 4.21 16.63
CA THR A 100 -38.02 3.63 16.81
C THR A 100 -37.89 2.24 17.40
N VAL A 101 -38.87 1.86 18.21
CA VAL A 101 -39.00 0.50 18.75
C VAL A 101 -40.19 -0.17 18.09
N PHE A 102 -40.07 -1.46 17.78
CA PHE A 102 -41.17 -2.25 17.24
C PHE A 102 -41.26 -3.59 17.95
N MET A 103 -42.50 -4.02 18.23
CA MET A 103 -42.82 -5.34 18.76
C MET A 103 -44.09 -5.86 18.08
N SER A 104 -44.33 -7.17 18.18
CA SER A 104 -45.53 -7.77 17.62
C SER A 104 -46.44 -8.32 18.72
N ALA A 105 -47.75 -8.33 18.47
CA ALA A 105 -48.71 -8.93 19.39
C ALA A 105 -49.87 -9.65 18.67
N TYR A 106 -50.39 -10.72 19.28
CA TYR A 106 -51.56 -11.45 18.79
C TYR A 106 -52.42 -11.98 19.96
N ILE A 107 -53.69 -12.27 19.71
CA ILE A 107 -54.60 -12.83 20.71
C ILE A 107 -54.39 -14.35 20.83
N ASP A 108 -54.17 -14.82 22.04
CA ASP A 108 -54.14 -16.24 22.39
C ASP A 108 -55.34 -16.56 23.29
N GLY A 109 -56.37 -17.19 22.71
CA GLY A 109 -57.60 -17.47 23.45
C GLY A 109 -58.79 -17.94 22.62
N LEU A 110 -59.87 -18.30 23.33
CA LEU A 110 -61.12 -18.77 22.76
C LEU A 110 -61.95 -17.59 22.21
N GLY A 111 -61.98 -17.43 20.88
CA GLY A 111 -62.76 -16.35 20.26
C GLY A 111 -62.43 -16.00 18.81
N GLY A 112 -61.25 -16.43 18.33
CA GLY A 112 -60.76 -16.13 16.98
C GLY A 112 -60.20 -14.71 16.83
N PRO A 113 -59.71 -14.34 15.62
CA PRO A 113 -58.96 -13.11 15.37
C PRO A 113 -59.70 -11.83 15.78
N GLN A 114 -61.02 -11.77 15.59
CA GLN A 114 -61.83 -10.58 15.86
C GLN A 114 -62.45 -10.55 17.27
N PHE A 115 -61.91 -11.30 18.25
CA PHE A 115 -62.53 -11.40 19.56
C PHE A 115 -62.66 -10.04 20.26
N CYS A 116 -61.58 -9.25 20.30
CA CYS A 116 -61.56 -7.92 20.93
C CYS A 116 -62.40 -6.90 20.18
N GLU A 117 -62.40 -6.96 18.85
CA GLU A 117 -63.14 -6.03 17.99
C GLU A 117 -64.66 -6.17 18.16
N ARG A 118 -65.13 -7.40 18.40
CA ARG A 118 -66.56 -7.75 18.53
C ARG A 118 -67.17 -7.43 19.90
N GLN A 119 -66.38 -6.96 20.87
CA GLN A 119 -66.91 -6.63 22.20
C GLN A 119 -67.64 -5.28 22.19
N TRP A 120 -68.76 -5.21 22.92
CA TRP A 120 -69.61 -4.02 22.98
C TRP A 120 -69.66 -3.48 24.41
N GLY A 121 -69.43 -2.18 24.57
CA GLY A 121 -69.59 -1.48 25.86
C GLY A 121 -68.48 -1.74 26.88
N VAL A 122 -67.36 -2.33 26.46
CA VAL A 122 -66.13 -2.52 27.25
C VAL A 122 -64.95 -1.94 26.49
N ASP A 123 -63.89 -1.61 27.22
CA ASP A 123 -62.63 -1.21 26.58
C ASP A 123 -62.00 -2.42 25.86
N LYS A 124 -61.30 -2.13 24.78
CA LYS A 124 -60.74 -3.11 23.84
C LYS A 124 -59.33 -2.74 23.39
N SER A 125 -58.74 -1.72 24.01
CA SER A 125 -57.35 -1.34 23.79
C SER A 125 -56.38 -2.41 24.25
N PHE A 126 -55.31 -2.55 23.49
CA PHE A 126 -54.05 -3.09 23.93
C PHE A 126 -52.99 -2.00 23.79
N THR A 127 -52.27 -1.73 24.86
CA THR A 127 -51.28 -0.66 24.92
C THR A 127 -49.91 -1.25 25.18
N MET A 128 -48.91 -0.89 24.37
CA MET A 128 -47.50 -1.17 24.62
C MET A 128 -46.75 0.11 24.94
N ILE A 129 -45.90 0.03 25.95
CA ILE A 129 -45.08 1.10 26.49
C ILE A 129 -43.62 0.68 26.30
N TYR A 130 -42.89 1.48 25.54
CA TYR A 130 -41.47 1.27 25.24
C TYR A 130 -40.66 2.37 25.92
N SER A 131 -39.55 1.97 26.53
CA SER A 131 -38.54 2.89 27.06
C SER A 131 -37.16 2.35 26.67
N VAL A 132 -36.32 3.20 26.09
CA VAL A 132 -34.93 2.87 25.76
C VAL A 132 -34.01 3.80 26.53
N ASP A 133 -33.11 3.19 27.27
CA ASP A 133 -32.01 3.84 27.95
C ASP A 133 -30.71 3.56 27.19
N ALA A 134 -29.88 4.59 27.04
CA ALA A 134 -28.57 4.49 26.44
C ALA A 134 -27.55 5.03 27.46
N GLY A 135 -26.67 4.15 27.98
CA GLY A 135 -25.61 4.54 28.90
C GLY A 135 -26.10 5.04 30.27
N GLY A 136 -27.28 4.61 30.71
CA GLY A 136 -27.94 5.06 31.94
C GLY A 136 -28.78 6.33 31.78
N VAL A 137 -29.01 6.79 30.54
CA VAL A 137 -29.85 7.95 30.22
C VAL A 137 -31.04 7.52 29.37
N PRO A 138 -32.30 7.81 29.76
CA PRO A 138 -33.45 7.53 28.93
C PRO A 138 -33.43 8.43 27.70
N VAL A 139 -33.41 7.83 26.51
CA VAL A 139 -33.31 8.53 25.21
C VAL A 139 -34.60 8.45 24.40
N TYR A 140 -35.43 7.44 24.61
CA TYR A 140 -36.65 7.22 23.85
C TYR A 140 -37.76 6.66 24.72
N ASP A 141 -38.95 7.24 24.62
CA ASP A 141 -40.18 6.74 25.25
C ASP A 141 -41.33 6.82 24.25
N SER A 142 -42.12 5.76 24.15
CA SER A 142 -43.30 5.71 23.25
C SER A 142 -44.40 4.85 23.83
N VAL A 143 -45.65 5.25 23.60
CA VAL A 143 -46.85 4.50 23.99
C VAL A 143 -47.73 4.28 22.78
N VAL A 144 -47.98 3.02 22.44
CA VAL A 144 -48.75 2.62 21.25
C VAL A 144 -49.99 1.86 21.69
N THR A 145 -51.16 2.42 21.39
CA THR A 145 -52.46 1.81 21.72
C THR A 145 -53.21 1.43 20.47
N GLN A 146 -53.54 0.15 20.29
CA GLN A 146 -54.33 -0.36 19.16
C GLN A 146 -55.24 -1.51 19.61
N VAL A 147 -56.21 -1.89 18.79
CA VAL A 147 -57.06 -3.07 19.03
C VAL A 147 -56.45 -4.25 18.29
N VAL A 148 -56.10 -5.32 19.00
CA VAL A 148 -55.54 -6.53 18.38
C VAL A 148 -56.64 -7.30 17.65
N ASP A 149 -56.43 -7.65 16.37
CA ASP A 149 -57.40 -8.31 15.50
C ASP A 149 -56.89 -9.62 14.87
N THR A 150 -55.76 -10.14 15.35
CA THR A 150 -55.16 -11.39 14.87
C THR A 150 -55.00 -12.41 15.98
N ALA A 151 -55.07 -13.69 15.65
CA ALA A 151 -55.03 -14.80 16.61
C ALA A 151 -53.95 -15.85 16.31
N THR A 152 -52.99 -15.53 15.42
CA THR A 152 -51.89 -16.44 15.10
C THR A 152 -50.55 -15.72 15.14
N SER A 153 -49.52 -16.40 15.65
CA SER A 153 -48.15 -15.86 15.73
C SER A 153 -47.57 -15.48 14.35
N ASN A 154 -47.91 -16.22 13.30
CA ASN A 154 -47.48 -15.92 11.93
C ASN A 154 -48.10 -14.66 11.33
N SER A 155 -49.18 -14.14 11.92
CA SER A 155 -49.91 -12.97 11.44
C SER A 155 -50.05 -11.93 12.56
N ALA A 156 -49.10 -11.85 13.49
CA ALA A 156 -49.20 -10.90 14.58
C ALA A 156 -49.18 -9.47 14.06
N MET A 157 -49.82 -8.58 14.80
CA MET A 157 -49.85 -7.16 14.46
C MET A 157 -48.57 -6.48 14.93
N ASN A 158 -48.01 -5.62 14.08
CA ASN A 158 -46.87 -4.78 14.43
C ASN A 158 -47.34 -3.55 15.22
N PHE A 159 -46.76 -3.36 16.39
CA PHE A 159 -46.85 -2.15 17.17
C PHE A 159 -45.48 -1.47 17.14
N SER A 160 -45.37 -0.50 16.24
CA SER A 160 -44.21 0.38 16.14
C SER A 160 -44.53 1.68 16.85
N GLY A 161 -43.56 2.17 17.63
CA GLY A 161 -43.62 3.51 18.18
C GLY A 161 -43.36 4.58 17.12
N ASP A 162 -43.51 5.83 17.53
CA ASP A 162 -43.19 6.95 16.66
C ASP A 162 -41.68 7.04 16.43
N ARG A 163 -41.26 7.42 15.22
CA ARG A 163 -39.85 7.73 14.95
C ARG A 163 -39.51 9.08 15.57
N ILE A 164 -38.58 9.09 16.51
CA ILE A 164 -38.17 10.30 17.23
C ILE A 164 -36.66 10.51 17.03
N GLU A 165 -36.28 11.76 16.78
CA GLU A 165 -34.88 12.17 16.73
C GLU A 165 -34.30 12.17 18.15
N VAL A 166 -33.24 11.38 18.36
CA VAL A 166 -32.57 11.22 19.65
C VAL A 166 -31.07 11.48 19.49
N PHE A 167 -30.47 12.08 20.51
CA PHE A 167 -29.04 12.30 20.58
C PHE A 167 -28.38 11.21 21.43
N LEU A 168 -27.51 10.42 20.81
CA LEU A 168 -26.77 9.34 21.46
C LEU A 168 -25.37 9.83 21.82
N SER A 169 -25.02 9.75 23.10
CA SER A 169 -23.69 10.09 23.63
C SER A 169 -23.21 8.96 24.54
N LEU A 170 -22.63 7.92 23.94
CA LEU A 170 -22.21 6.69 24.62
C LEU A 170 -20.69 6.54 24.60
N GLY A 171 -20.13 6.16 25.74
CA GLY A 171 -18.73 5.82 25.90
C GLY A 171 -18.44 4.33 25.69
N VAL A 172 -17.16 3.98 25.74
CA VAL A 172 -16.71 2.58 25.72
C VAL A 172 -17.20 1.89 26.99
N GLY A 173 -17.87 0.75 26.85
CA GLY A 173 -18.46 -0.02 27.94
C GLY A 173 -19.94 0.25 28.21
N ASP A 174 -20.52 1.30 27.63
CA ASP A 174 -21.95 1.60 27.77
C ASP A 174 -22.81 0.61 26.98
N VAL A 175 -24.07 0.47 27.38
CA VAL A 175 -25.05 -0.47 26.77
C VAL A 175 -26.35 0.25 26.42
N PHE A 176 -27.09 -0.32 25.47
CA PHE A 176 -28.50 0.02 25.25
C PHE A 176 -29.37 -0.89 26.11
N THR A 177 -30.32 -0.34 26.84
CA THR A 177 -31.29 -1.08 27.65
C THR A 177 -32.70 -0.81 27.13
N LEU A 178 -33.40 -1.87 26.73
CA LEU A 178 -34.79 -1.82 26.28
C LEU A 178 -35.71 -2.35 27.37
N SER A 179 -36.66 -1.53 27.80
CA SER A 179 -37.75 -1.91 28.69
C SER A 179 -39.08 -1.88 27.94
N VAL A 180 -39.79 -3.01 27.98
CA VAL A 180 -41.11 -3.16 27.36
C VAL A 180 -42.14 -3.51 28.42
N SER A 181 -43.24 -2.77 28.44
CA SER A 181 -44.41 -3.07 29.27
C SER A 181 -45.68 -3.05 28.42
N ALA A 182 -46.70 -3.78 28.83
CA ALA A 182 -47.94 -3.90 28.07
C ALA A 182 -49.16 -3.93 28.99
N GLU A 183 -50.28 -3.43 28.50
CA GLU A 183 -51.56 -3.39 29.21
C GLU A 183 -52.67 -3.89 28.29
N ASN A 184 -53.49 -4.82 28.80
CA ASN A 184 -54.58 -5.45 28.06
C ASN A 184 -55.93 -5.12 28.68
N ASP A 185 -56.70 -4.27 28.00
CA ASP A 185 -58.05 -3.88 28.42
C ASP A 185 -59.15 -4.69 27.74
N CYS A 186 -58.82 -5.50 26.74
CA CYS A 186 -59.78 -6.37 26.05
C CYS A 186 -60.28 -7.51 26.97
N ALA A 187 -61.54 -7.39 27.41
CA ALA A 187 -62.12 -8.24 28.44
C ALA A 187 -62.08 -9.74 28.09
N GLY A 188 -61.56 -10.57 29.00
CA GLY A 188 -61.54 -12.02 28.81
C GLY A 188 -60.62 -12.52 27.68
N SER A 189 -59.67 -11.69 27.23
CA SER A 189 -58.61 -12.09 26.29
C SER A 189 -57.27 -12.23 27.01
N THR A 190 -56.38 -13.04 26.43
CA THR A 190 -54.95 -13.02 26.72
C THR A 190 -54.23 -12.64 25.43
N ILE A 191 -53.38 -11.62 25.48
CA ILE A 191 -52.62 -11.14 24.32
C ILE A 191 -51.17 -11.55 24.52
N GLN A 192 -50.59 -12.21 23.53
CA GLN A 192 -49.19 -12.61 23.52
C GLN A 192 -48.37 -11.51 22.86
N VAL A 193 -47.47 -10.87 23.63
CA VAL A 193 -46.42 -10.03 23.06
C VAL A 193 -45.33 -10.97 22.57
N GLN A 194 -44.97 -10.87 21.30
CA GLN A 194 -43.98 -11.75 20.67
C GLN A 194 -42.79 -10.98 20.12
N TRP A 195 -41.65 -11.65 20.13
CA TRP A 195 -40.38 -11.23 19.55
C TRP A 195 -39.66 -12.43 18.92
N GLY A 196 -38.61 -12.19 18.14
CA GLY A 196 -37.94 -13.22 17.35
C GLY A 196 -38.72 -13.65 16.10
N ALA A 197 -38.18 -14.64 15.37
CA ALA A 197 -38.69 -15.13 14.07
C ALA A 197 -38.46 -14.18 12.85
N PHE A 198 -39.24 -14.36 11.78
CA PHE A 198 -39.12 -13.58 10.53
C PHE A 198 -39.35 -12.07 10.75
N GLU A 199 -38.84 -11.22 9.85
CA GLU A 199 -38.74 -9.75 9.99
C GLU A 199 -39.98 -9.01 10.52
N GLN A 200 -41.19 -9.50 10.23
CA GLN A 200 -42.42 -8.86 10.72
C GLN A 200 -42.62 -9.02 12.23
N ASN A 201 -42.01 -10.05 12.83
CA ASN A 201 -42.20 -10.48 14.21
C ASN A 201 -40.96 -10.27 15.09
N SER A 202 -39.82 -9.90 14.51
CA SER A 202 -38.51 -10.07 15.15
C SER A 202 -38.26 -9.18 16.38
N GLY A 203 -39.02 -8.11 16.59
CA GLY A 203 -38.95 -7.24 17.76
C GLY A 203 -37.59 -6.55 17.97
N GLY A 204 -37.55 -5.24 18.19
CA GLY A 204 -36.26 -4.57 18.37
C GLY A 204 -36.26 -3.05 18.34
N ILE A 205 -35.04 -2.52 18.32
CA ILE A 205 -34.72 -1.10 18.15
C ILE A 205 -34.21 -0.89 16.73
N ILE A 206 -34.72 0.11 16.04
CA ILE A 206 -34.20 0.59 14.76
C ILE A 206 -33.63 1.97 15.00
N MET A 207 -32.39 2.18 14.56
CA MET A 207 -31.67 3.44 14.59
C MET A 207 -31.39 3.84 13.15
N GLU A 208 -31.96 4.97 12.73
CA GLU A 208 -31.77 5.57 11.40
C GLU A 208 -30.88 6.81 11.55
N GLY A 209 -29.57 6.66 11.37
CA GLY A 209 -28.56 7.72 11.33
C GLY A 209 -27.14 7.16 11.26
N GLN A 210 -26.15 8.00 10.97
CA GLN A 210 -24.74 7.60 10.89
C GLN A 210 -24.12 7.53 12.30
N ILE A 211 -23.86 6.32 12.80
CA ILE A 211 -23.30 6.10 14.15
C ILE A 211 -21.81 5.71 14.16
N TYR A 212 -21.21 5.51 12.98
CA TYR A 212 -19.79 5.21 12.82
C TYR A 212 -19.23 5.84 11.53
N GLU A 213 -17.90 5.91 11.46
CA GLU A 213 -17.16 6.35 10.29
C GLU A 213 -16.00 5.38 10.06
N PRO A 214 -16.05 4.52 9.02
CA PRO A 214 -14.97 3.60 8.71
C PRO A 214 -13.75 4.36 8.19
N LYS A 215 -12.55 3.81 8.40
CA LYS A 215 -11.31 4.42 7.91
C LYS A 215 -10.47 3.37 7.18
N ALA A 216 -10.14 3.64 5.93
CA ALA A 216 -9.21 2.82 5.15
C ALA A 216 -8.09 3.67 4.55
N ARG A 217 -6.96 3.02 4.31
CA ARG A 217 -5.76 3.58 3.67
C ARG A 217 -5.27 2.62 2.61
N VAL A 218 -4.66 3.17 1.57
CA VAL A 218 -3.98 2.41 0.52
C VAL A 218 -2.55 2.92 0.42
N PHE A 219 -1.61 1.99 0.36
CA PHE A 219 -0.20 2.25 0.17
C PHE A 219 0.24 1.53 -1.10
N VAL A 220 0.90 2.24 -2.01
CA VAL A 220 1.46 1.65 -3.24
C VAL A 220 2.96 1.50 -3.01
N ASP A 221 3.47 0.28 -3.12
CA ASP A 221 4.90 0.01 -2.97
C ASP A 221 5.71 0.41 -4.22
N ALA A 222 7.03 0.33 -4.13
CA ALA A 222 7.94 0.68 -5.22
C ALA A 222 7.79 -0.22 -6.47
N GLU A 223 7.22 -1.43 -6.32
CA GLU A 223 6.87 -2.34 -7.42
C GLU A 223 5.45 -2.09 -7.97
N ARG A 224 4.81 -0.99 -7.54
CA ARG A 224 3.44 -0.58 -7.89
C ARG A 224 2.38 -1.60 -7.49
N ARG A 225 2.56 -2.30 -6.38
CA ARG A 225 1.54 -3.19 -5.81
C ARG A 225 0.85 -2.45 -4.66
N ALA A 226 -0.46 -2.60 -4.56
CA ALA A 226 -1.22 -1.97 -3.49
C ALA A 226 -1.23 -2.85 -2.24
N HIS A 227 -1.07 -2.20 -1.09
CA HIS A 227 -1.31 -2.72 0.24
C HIS A 227 -2.42 -1.89 0.87
N ILE A 228 -3.44 -2.55 1.40
CA ILE A 228 -4.67 -1.91 1.85
C ILE A 228 -4.77 -2.12 3.35
N GLU A 229 -5.07 -1.05 4.09
CA GLU A 229 -5.37 -1.09 5.51
C GLU A 229 -6.78 -0.61 5.79
N PHE A 230 -7.44 -1.28 6.72
CA PHE A 230 -8.75 -0.90 7.21
C PHE A 230 -8.81 -0.93 8.74
N GLU A 231 -9.30 0.15 9.31
CA GLU A 231 -9.58 0.31 10.73
C GLU A 231 -11.09 0.12 10.95
N PRO A 232 -11.54 -1.03 11.48
CA PRO A 232 -12.94 -1.31 11.78
C PRO A 232 -13.41 -0.55 13.02
N LEU A 233 -13.65 0.76 12.87
CA LEU A 233 -14.10 1.67 13.93
C LEU A 233 -15.63 1.57 14.19
N PHE A 234 -16.16 0.35 14.28
CA PHE A 234 -17.58 0.11 14.54
C PHE A 234 -17.89 0.17 16.04
N PRO A 235 -19.11 0.56 16.45
CA PRO A 235 -19.45 0.74 17.86
C PRO A 235 -19.27 -0.53 18.70
N TRP A 236 -19.55 -1.70 18.11
CA TRP A 236 -19.37 -3.01 18.74
C TRP A 236 -18.09 -3.75 18.30
N GLY A 237 -17.17 -3.04 17.65
CA GLY A 237 -15.85 -3.54 17.26
C GLY A 237 -15.86 -4.49 16.06
N VAL A 238 -14.80 -5.30 15.96
CA VAL A 238 -14.53 -6.19 14.81
C VAL A 238 -15.63 -7.22 14.56
N ASP A 239 -16.30 -7.67 15.62
CA ASP A 239 -17.34 -8.69 15.55
C ASP A 239 -18.61 -8.17 14.87
N ASP A 240 -18.71 -6.85 14.64
CA ASP A 240 -19.84 -6.26 13.90
C ASP A 240 -19.75 -6.43 12.39
N VAL A 241 -18.55 -6.75 11.88
CA VAL A 241 -18.35 -6.85 10.45
C VAL A 241 -18.57 -8.29 10.00
N LYS A 242 -19.58 -8.48 9.16
CA LYS A 242 -19.92 -9.77 8.58
C LYS A 242 -19.00 -10.10 7.40
N THR A 243 -18.83 -9.16 6.47
CA THR A 243 -17.91 -9.31 5.33
C THR A 243 -17.31 -7.98 4.92
N THR A 244 -16.09 -8.03 4.39
CA THR A 244 -15.40 -6.91 3.76
C THR A 244 -14.93 -7.32 2.38
N LYS A 245 -15.21 -6.49 1.38
CA LYS A 245 -14.72 -6.66 0.02
C LYS A 245 -14.08 -5.36 -0.43
N TRP A 246 -12.99 -5.46 -1.18
CA TRP A 246 -12.34 -4.31 -1.79
C TRP A 246 -11.99 -4.61 -3.23
N GLU A 247 -11.98 -3.57 -4.05
CA GLU A 247 -11.69 -3.61 -5.48
C GLU A 247 -10.83 -2.39 -5.83
N LEU A 248 -9.81 -2.62 -6.66
CA LEU A 248 -8.90 -1.59 -7.15
C LEU A 248 -9.24 -1.31 -8.62
N TRP A 249 -9.57 -0.05 -8.90
CA TRP A 249 -10.04 0.41 -10.20
C TRP A 249 -9.08 1.44 -10.78
N GLY A 250 -8.69 1.27 -12.04
CA GLY A 250 -7.83 2.25 -12.71
C GLY A 250 -7.30 1.81 -14.07
N PRO A 251 -6.69 2.75 -14.82
CA PRO A 251 -6.56 4.17 -14.49
C PRO A 251 -7.86 4.94 -14.77
N LEU A 252 -8.19 5.91 -13.91
CA LEU A 252 -9.39 6.74 -13.98
C LEU A 252 -9.07 8.13 -14.52
N ALA A 253 -10.06 8.78 -15.13
CA ALA A 253 -9.95 10.19 -15.51
C ALA A 253 -10.19 11.11 -14.28
N ASP A 254 -9.66 12.33 -14.31
CA ASP A 254 -9.72 13.30 -13.21
C ASP A 254 -11.16 13.72 -12.87
N ASP A 255 -12.07 13.68 -13.85
CA ASP A 255 -13.49 14.02 -13.75
C ASP A 255 -14.39 12.82 -13.39
N GLU A 256 -13.85 11.61 -13.35
CA GLU A 256 -14.61 10.39 -13.07
C GLU A 256 -14.48 9.99 -11.59
N LYS A 257 -15.61 10.06 -10.86
CA LYS A 257 -15.67 9.66 -9.44
C LYS A 257 -15.49 8.17 -9.23
N PHE A 258 -16.16 7.35 -10.04
CA PHE A 258 -16.10 5.88 -10.03
C PHE A 258 -16.46 5.36 -11.42
N VAL A 259 -15.98 4.17 -11.76
CA VAL A 259 -16.27 3.54 -13.06
C VAL A 259 -16.81 2.14 -12.83
N LYS A 260 -17.76 1.72 -13.66
CA LYS A 260 -18.41 0.40 -13.61
C LYS A 260 -18.01 -0.51 -14.76
N ASP A 261 -16.90 -0.19 -15.41
CA ASP A 261 -16.38 -0.97 -16.54
C ASP A 261 -15.43 -2.04 -16.02
N GLU A 262 -15.85 -3.30 -16.06
CA GLU A 262 -15.08 -4.45 -15.55
C GLU A 262 -13.66 -4.54 -16.15
N ASP A 263 -13.43 -3.96 -17.32
CA ASP A 263 -12.10 -3.90 -17.96
C ASP A 263 -11.08 -3.03 -17.19
N LEU A 264 -11.54 -2.13 -16.31
CA LEU A 264 -10.71 -1.26 -15.47
C LEU A 264 -10.46 -1.82 -14.06
N ILE A 265 -10.92 -3.03 -13.77
CA ILE A 265 -10.59 -3.71 -12.52
C ILE A 265 -9.15 -4.20 -12.59
N MET A 266 -8.29 -3.64 -11.74
CA MET A 266 -6.89 -4.06 -11.63
C MET A 266 -6.73 -5.26 -10.70
N GLU A 267 -7.38 -5.22 -9.52
CA GLU A 267 -7.34 -6.30 -8.54
C GLU A 267 -8.56 -6.28 -7.62
N THR A 268 -8.89 -7.42 -7.01
CA THR A 268 -9.98 -7.53 -6.04
C THR A 268 -9.52 -8.28 -4.79
N SER A 269 -10.29 -8.17 -3.71
CA SER A 269 -10.08 -8.91 -2.47
C SER A 269 -10.26 -10.43 -2.60
N THR A 270 -10.71 -10.92 -3.77
CA THR A 270 -10.92 -12.35 -3.99
C THR A 270 -9.61 -13.11 -3.84
N SER A 271 -9.59 -14.19 -3.05
CA SER A 271 -8.40 -15.00 -2.76
C SER A 271 -7.27 -14.29 -1.99
N ARG A 272 -7.54 -13.12 -1.41
CA ARG A 272 -6.59 -12.40 -0.55
C ARG A 272 -6.84 -12.73 0.91
N LEU A 273 -5.78 -13.07 1.62
CA LEU A 273 -5.85 -13.30 3.05
C LEU A 273 -5.85 -11.96 3.78
N ARG A 274 -6.80 -11.80 4.70
CA ARG A 274 -6.82 -10.70 5.67
C ARG A 274 -5.83 -11.02 6.78
N ILE A 275 -4.97 -10.06 7.13
CA ILE A 275 -4.06 -10.18 8.27
C ILE A 275 -4.43 -9.14 9.31
N ASP A 276 -4.54 -9.59 10.55
CA ASP A 276 -4.90 -8.73 11.68
C ASP A 276 -3.60 -8.18 12.30
N ARG A 277 -3.39 -6.86 12.14
CA ARG A 277 -2.26 -6.10 12.70
C ARG A 277 -2.71 -5.40 13.99
N SER A 278 -1.84 -5.34 14.99
CA SER A 278 -2.08 -4.50 16.17
C SER A 278 -1.61 -3.08 15.84
N GLY A 279 -2.56 -2.16 15.67
CA GLY A 279 -2.27 -0.74 15.52
C GLY A 279 -1.92 -0.07 16.86
N MET A 280 -1.81 1.26 16.82
CA MET A 280 -1.67 2.09 18.01
C MET A 280 -2.88 1.92 18.95
N ASN A 281 -2.66 1.96 20.27
CA ASN A 281 -3.71 1.85 21.29
C ASN A 281 -4.49 0.51 21.33
N ASN A 282 -3.85 -0.63 20.99
CA ASN A 282 -4.48 -1.97 20.95
C ASN A 282 -5.66 -2.09 19.97
N GLN A 283 -5.78 -1.18 19.00
CA GLN A 283 -6.77 -1.32 17.94
C GLN A 283 -6.31 -2.37 16.94
N THR A 284 -7.24 -3.15 16.41
CA THR A 284 -6.95 -4.10 15.34
C THR A 284 -7.12 -3.40 14.00
N VAL A 285 -6.11 -3.53 13.14
CA VAL A 285 -6.10 -3.02 11.76
C VAL A 285 -6.08 -4.23 10.85
N TRP A 286 -6.95 -4.26 9.86
CA TRP A 286 -6.94 -5.31 8.84
C TRP A 286 -6.09 -4.87 7.67
N ALA A 287 -5.12 -5.71 7.31
CA ALA A 287 -4.24 -5.48 6.19
C ALA A 287 -4.45 -6.53 5.10
N TRP A 288 -4.35 -6.09 3.86
CA TRP A 288 -4.28 -6.95 2.67
C TRP A 288 -3.12 -6.53 1.79
N SER A 289 -2.48 -7.50 1.15
CA SER A 289 -1.42 -7.27 0.18
C SER A 289 -1.86 -7.73 -1.20
N GLY A 290 -1.74 -6.84 -2.19
CA GLY A 290 -2.00 -7.09 -3.60
C GLY A 290 -0.87 -7.87 -4.28
N ILE A 291 -1.20 -8.57 -5.36
CA ILE A 291 -0.24 -9.32 -6.19
C ILE A 291 -0.19 -8.77 -7.62
N ALA A 292 -1.17 -7.98 -8.04
CA ALA A 292 -1.12 -7.34 -9.35
C ALA A 292 -0.20 -6.11 -9.29
N VAL A 293 0.60 -5.92 -10.35
CA VAL A 293 1.28 -4.65 -10.59
C VAL A 293 0.26 -3.70 -11.19
N LEU A 294 -0.01 -2.59 -10.50
CA LEU A 294 -1.03 -1.62 -10.90
C LEU A 294 -0.59 -0.82 -12.13
N THR A 295 -1.57 -0.43 -12.93
CA THR A 295 -1.33 0.45 -14.08
C THR A 295 -1.09 1.89 -13.59
N PRO A 296 -0.08 2.60 -14.11
CA PRO A 296 0.20 3.98 -13.71
C PRO A 296 -0.94 4.97 -14.04
N GLY A 297 -1.18 5.90 -13.13
CA GLY A 297 -2.28 6.88 -13.21
C GLY A 297 -3.11 6.92 -11.92
N ASP A 298 -4.16 7.72 -11.93
CA ASP A 298 -5.11 7.79 -10.82
C ASP A 298 -5.93 6.50 -10.74
N ALA A 299 -6.10 6.01 -9.53
CA ALA A 299 -6.85 4.79 -9.23
C ALA A 299 -7.74 5.00 -8.01
N ASN A 300 -8.80 4.22 -7.93
CA ASN A 300 -9.69 4.18 -6.78
C ASN A 300 -9.55 2.84 -6.07
N LEU A 301 -9.49 2.89 -4.74
CA LEU A 301 -9.82 1.80 -3.86
C LEU A 301 -11.30 1.93 -3.51
N GLU A 302 -12.10 0.99 -3.98
CA GLU A 302 -13.50 0.87 -3.64
C GLU A 302 -13.65 -0.23 -2.60
N MET A 303 -14.27 0.09 -1.46
CA MET A 303 -14.43 -0.87 -0.37
C MET A 303 -15.88 -0.97 0.06
N CYS A 304 -16.39 -2.20 0.10
CA CYS A 304 -17.73 -2.52 0.53
C CYS A 304 -17.70 -3.32 1.84
N ILE A 305 -18.43 -2.82 2.83
CA ILE A 305 -18.51 -3.41 4.16
C ILE A 305 -19.96 -3.81 4.44
N GLN A 306 -20.14 -5.03 4.93
CA GLN A 306 -21.42 -5.51 5.43
C GLN A 306 -21.31 -5.69 6.96
N THR A 307 -22.11 -4.94 7.70
CA THR A 307 -22.28 -5.11 9.16
C THR A 307 -23.33 -6.19 9.47
N ILE A 308 -23.33 -6.73 10.69
CA ILE A 308 -24.31 -7.71 11.15
C ILE A 308 -25.68 -7.05 11.39
N SER A 309 -25.67 -5.84 11.94
CA SER A 309 -26.87 -5.09 12.36
C SER A 309 -27.49 -4.20 11.27
N GLY A 310 -26.84 -4.05 10.12
CA GLY A 310 -27.33 -3.16 9.07
C GLY A 310 -28.53 -3.71 8.27
N ASP A 311 -28.97 -2.94 7.27
CA ASP A 311 -30.15 -3.27 6.47
C ASP A 311 -29.97 -4.56 5.64
N LEU A 312 -30.80 -5.56 5.95
CA LEU A 312 -30.80 -6.87 5.29
C LEU A 312 -31.11 -6.82 3.79
N ASN A 313 -31.71 -5.73 3.30
CA ASN A 313 -31.99 -5.55 1.87
C ASN A 313 -30.81 -4.96 1.08
N SER A 314 -29.75 -4.52 1.77
CA SER A 314 -28.58 -3.95 1.14
C SER A 314 -27.42 -4.93 1.11
N ASP A 315 -26.79 -5.07 -0.05
CA ASP A 315 -25.58 -5.88 -0.21
C ASP A 315 -24.34 -5.18 0.39
N CYS A 316 -24.40 -3.85 0.54
CA CYS A 316 -23.35 -3.01 1.09
C CYS A 316 -23.93 -2.05 2.14
N HIS A 317 -23.40 -2.05 3.36
CA HIS A 317 -23.85 -1.14 4.41
C HIS A 317 -22.98 0.11 4.49
N ALA A 318 -21.68 -0.02 4.20
CA ALA A 318 -20.80 1.13 4.02
C ALA A 318 -19.95 0.92 2.77
N PHE A 319 -20.01 1.88 1.85
CA PHE A 319 -19.26 1.92 0.62
C PHE A 319 -18.27 3.09 0.64
N GLY A 320 -16.98 2.79 0.57
CA GLY A 320 -15.91 3.78 0.58
C GLY A 320 -15.22 3.89 -0.76
N ILE A 321 -14.91 5.10 -1.19
CA ILE A 321 -14.04 5.39 -2.34
C ILE A 321 -12.83 6.16 -1.82
N ILE A 322 -11.64 5.65 -2.10
CA ILE A 322 -10.36 6.29 -1.76
C ILE A 322 -9.55 6.44 -3.04
N ARG A 323 -9.30 7.67 -3.48
CA ARG A 323 -8.51 7.96 -4.68
C ARG A 323 -7.04 8.05 -4.34
N PHE A 324 -6.20 7.39 -5.13
CA PHE A 324 -4.75 7.38 -4.97
C PHE A 324 -4.04 7.42 -6.32
N GLU A 325 -2.81 7.89 -6.34
CA GLU A 325 -1.99 7.94 -7.56
C GLU A 325 -1.04 6.76 -7.59
N VAL A 326 -0.97 6.07 -8.73
CA VAL A 326 0.09 5.12 -9.04
C VAL A 326 1.15 5.85 -9.86
N GLU A 327 2.30 6.09 -9.25
CA GLU A 327 3.39 6.83 -9.88
C GLU A 327 3.80 6.19 -11.22
N LYS A 328 3.98 7.05 -12.22
CA LYS A 328 4.55 6.65 -13.51
C LYS A 328 6.05 6.48 -13.34
N THR A 329 6.61 5.42 -13.92
CA THR A 329 8.06 5.27 -14.02
C THR A 329 8.65 6.51 -14.69
N ASP A 330 9.39 7.29 -13.89
CA ASP A 330 10.02 8.50 -14.39
C ASP A 330 11.13 8.10 -15.35
N LYS A 331 10.91 8.39 -16.64
CA LYS A 331 11.89 8.13 -17.71
C LYS A 331 13.15 9.00 -17.56
N GLY A 332 13.17 9.89 -16.57
CA GLY A 332 14.24 10.84 -16.30
C GLY A 332 14.13 12.07 -17.18
N ILE A 333 14.84 13.11 -16.75
CA ILE A 333 14.86 14.44 -17.38
C ILE A 333 15.47 14.35 -18.79
N ALA A 334 16.41 13.44 -18.99
CA ALA A 334 17.08 13.25 -20.27
C ALA A 334 17.57 11.81 -20.47
N SER A 335 17.48 11.33 -21.71
CA SER A 335 18.10 10.07 -22.08
C SER A 335 19.62 10.14 -21.91
N SER A 336 20.15 9.29 -21.04
CA SER A 336 21.59 9.17 -20.78
C SER A 336 22.34 8.81 -22.06
N THR A 337 21.82 7.85 -22.82
CA THR A 337 22.38 7.43 -24.10
C THR A 337 22.49 8.60 -25.08
N LEU A 338 21.44 9.42 -25.19
CA LEU A 338 21.44 10.54 -26.10
C LEU A 338 22.44 11.62 -25.65
N PHE A 339 22.44 11.98 -24.37
CA PHE A 339 23.35 13.01 -23.85
C PHE A 339 24.82 12.57 -23.88
N LEU A 340 25.14 11.38 -23.38
CA LEU A 340 26.50 10.85 -23.36
C LEU A 340 27.03 10.65 -24.78
N SER A 341 26.24 10.11 -25.71
CA SER A 341 26.68 10.00 -27.11
C SER A 341 26.91 11.38 -27.76
N LEU A 342 26.03 12.37 -27.55
CA LEU A 342 26.21 13.73 -28.06
C LEU A 342 27.44 14.42 -27.48
N THR A 343 27.70 14.29 -26.18
CA THR A 343 28.90 14.85 -25.54
C THR A 343 30.17 14.18 -26.05
N THR A 344 30.15 12.86 -26.30
CA THR A 344 31.31 12.13 -26.84
C THR A 344 31.61 12.52 -28.29
N ILE A 345 30.58 12.66 -29.14
CA ILE A 345 30.75 13.14 -30.52
C ILE A 345 31.14 14.64 -30.52
N GLY A 346 30.53 15.43 -29.63
CA GLY A 346 30.81 16.85 -29.48
C GLY A 346 32.24 17.11 -29.02
N SER A 347 32.77 16.31 -28.09
CA SER A 347 34.15 16.40 -27.64
C SER A 347 35.14 16.03 -28.74
N LEU A 348 34.83 15.00 -29.55
CA LEU A 348 35.62 14.66 -30.74
C LEU A 348 35.66 15.83 -31.73
N LEU A 349 34.51 16.41 -32.08
CA LEU A 349 34.44 17.55 -32.98
C LEU A 349 35.16 18.78 -32.43
N GLY A 350 35.03 19.05 -31.12
CA GLY A 350 35.74 20.12 -30.43
C GLY A 350 37.26 19.93 -30.44
N PHE A 351 37.73 18.70 -30.22
CA PHE A 351 39.14 18.34 -30.32
C PHE A 351 39.66 18.56 -31.75
N LEU A 352 38.96 18.05 -32.77
CA LEU A 352 39.31 18.26 -34.17
C LEU A 352 39.37 19.75 -34.54
N PHE A 353 38.38 20.53 -34.11
CA PHE A 353 38.34 21.97 -34.33
C PHE A 353 39.55 22.68 -33.71
N THR A 354 39.96 22.26 -32.51
CA THR A 354 41.11 22.84 -31.80
C THR A 354 42.42 22.46 -32.50
N GLN A 355 42.60 21.21 -32.93
CA GLN A 355 43.79 20.76 -33.67
C GLN A 355 43.91 21.41 -35.05
N VAL A 356 42.80 21.60 -35.77
CA VAL A 356 42.77 22.37 -37.02
C VAL A 356 43.23 23.81 -36.78
N ARG A 357 42.79 24.43 -35.68
CA ARG A 357 43.20 25.80 -35.33
C ARG A 357 44.68 25.90 -34.95
N SER A 358 45.22 24.88 -34.31
CA SER A 358 46.63 24.81 -33.88
C SER A 358 47.58 24.36 -34.99
N ASN A 359 47.09 24.01 -36.19
CA ASN A 359 47.87 23.42 -37.29
C ASN A 359 48.60 22.12 -36.93
N ASP A 360 48.13 21.42 -35.89
CA ASP A 360 48.78 20.24 -35.33
C ASP A 360 47.85 19.03 -35.49
N LEU A 361 47.51 18.71 -36.75
CA LEU A 361 46.63 17.58 -37.03
C LEU A 361 47.40 16.27 -36.81
N PRO A 362 46.84 15.34 -36.03
CA PRO A 362 47.44 14.02 -35.89
C PRO A 362 47.54 13.31 -37.26
N PRO A 363 48.53 12.42 -37.44
CA PRO A 363 48.62 11.53 -38.59
C PRO A 363 47.30 10.78 -38.85
N LEU A 364 46.99 10.53 -40.13
CA LEU A 364 45.76 9.85 -40.56
C LEU A 364 45.44 8.54 -39.77
N PRO A 365 46.42 7.67 -39.45
CA PRO A 365 46.16 6.46 -38.66
C PRO A 365 45.63 6.76 -37.24
N ILE A 366 46.12 7.84 -36.61
CA ILE A 366 45.69 8.25 -35.27
C ILE A 366 44.27 8.80 -35.30
N LEU A 367 43.94 9.60 -36.33
CA LEU A 367 42.58 10.07 -36.56
C LEU A 367 41.56 8.93 -36.73
N ILE A 368 41.93 7.90 -37.49
CA ILE A 368 41.10 6.70 -37.68
C ILE A 368 40.94 5.97 -36.35
N ALA A 369 42.02 5.81 -35.57
CA ALA A 369 41.96 5.19 -34.26
C ALA A 369 40.99 5.96 -33.34
N ILE A 370 41.17 7.28 -33.20
CA ILE A 370 40.30 8.13 -32.36
C ILE A 370 38.82 7.98 -32.75
N LEU A 371 38.50 7.98 -34.05
CA LEU A 371 37.12 7.82 -34.54
C LEU A 371 36.53 6.45 -34.22
N VAL A 372 37.30 5.37 -34.41
CA VAL A 372 36.89 4.01 -34.03
C VAL A 372 36.64 3.92 -32.52
N MET A 373 37.48 4.56 -31.71
CA MET A 373 37.37 4.57 -30.26
C MET A 373 36.12 5.33 -29.80
N THR A 374 35.81 6.48 -30.42
CA THR A 374 34.56 7.21 -30.16
C THR A 374 33.34 6.36 -30.47
N ILE A 375 33.35 5.58 -31.55
CA ILE A 375 32.26 4.66 -31.90
C ILE A 375 32.13 3.54 -30.86
N LEU A 376 33.26 2.99 -30.39
CA LEU A 376 33.29 1.96 -29.35
C LEU A 376 32.88 2.46 -27.96
N PHE A 377 32.87 3.77 -27.72
CA PHE A 377 32.39 4.39 -26.47
C PHE A 377 30.87 4.60 -26.45
N ILE A 378 30.19 4.57 -27.60
CA ILE A 378 28.73 4.76 -27.65
C ILE A 378 27.97 3.64 -26.90
N PRO A 379 28.34 2.34 -27.03
CA PRO A 379 27.65 1.26 -26.30
C PRO A 379 27.69 1.40 -24.78
N THR A 380 28.75 1.96 -24.19
CA THR A 380 28.83 2.14 -22.72
C THR A 380 27.86 3.19 -22.20
N ALA A 381 27.37 4.09 -23.06
CA ALA A 381 26.31 5.04 -22.76
C ALA A 381 24.89 4.44 -22.83
N ILE A 382 24.73 3.27 -23.45
CA ILE A 382 23.43 2.58 -23.57
C ILE A 382 23.08 1.88 -22.26
N SER A 383 24.07 1.40 -21.52
CA SER A 383 23.88 0.69 -20.25
C SER A 383 23.78 1.61 -19.03
N GLN A 384 23.61 2.92 -19.23
CA GLN A 384 23.48 3.87 -18.14
C GLN A 384 22.00 4.25 -17.96
N PRO A 385 21.47 4.29 -16.72
CA PRO A 385 20.12 4.77 -16.47
C PRO A 385 19.98 6.23 -16.91
N ASN A 386 18.76 6.66 -17.22
CA ASN A 386 18.52 8.02 -17.67
C ASN A 386 18.85 9.05 -16.57
N LEU A 387 19.18 10.26 -16.98
CA LEU A 387 19.57 11.30 -16.02
C LEU A 387 18.35 11.74 -15.22
N GLY A 388 18.40 11.55 -13.90
CA GLY A 388 17.31 11.89 -12.99
C GLY A 388 16.08 10.99 -13.12
N SER A 389 16.21 9.79 -13.69
CA SER A 389 15.13 8.79 -13.64
C SER A 389 15.05 8.16 -12.26
N ASN A 390 13.82 7.91 -11.80
CA ASN A 390 13.53 7.05 -10.65
C ASN A 390 13.32 5.59 -11.10
N GLU A 391 13.86 5.18 -12.25
CA GLU A 391 13.89 3.75 -12.60
C GLU A 391 14.64 2.98 -11.53
N LEU A 392 14.15 1.76 -11.26
CA LEU A 392 14.67 0.81 -10.27
C LEU A 392 16.20 0.85 -10.29
N ILE A 393 16.76 1.09 -9.10
CA ILE A 393 18.19 1.05 -8.85
C ILE A 393 18.72 -0.28 -9.42
N ASP A 394 19.86 -0.24 -10.13
CA ASP A 394 20.47 -1.40 -10.79
C ASP A 394 20.48 -2.64 -9.86
N ASP A 395 20.18 -3.83 -10.41
CA ASP A 395 20.05 -5.08 -9.65
C ASP A 395 21.33 -5.44 -8.86
N HIS A 396 22.46 -4.80 -9.19
CA HIS A 396 23.75 -4.96 -8.51
C HIS A 396 24.20 -3.74 -7.71
N ALA A 397 23.26 -2.88 -7.33
CA ALA A 397 23.58 -1.67 -6.58
C ALA A 397 24.14 -1.95 -5.19
N ARG A 398 24.83 -0.94 -4.69
CA ARG A 398 25.33 -0.93 -3.32
C ARG A 398 24.27 -0.33 -2.41
N VAL A 399 23.89 -1.07 -1.38
CA VAL A 399 22.90 -0.65 -0.39
C VAL A 399 23.60 0.16 0.71
N TYR A 400 22.90 1.12 1.29
CA TYR A 400 23.42 1.87 2.42
C TYR A 400 23.52 1.00 3.67
N ASP A 401 24.59 1.23 4.44
CA ASP A 401 24.76 0.64 5.74
C ASP A 401 24.15 1.58 6.78
N THR A 402 22.98 1.19 7.29
CA THR A 402 22.14 2.00 8.17
C THR A 402 21.74 1.21 9.41
N GLU A 403 21.26 1.93 10.43
CA GLU A 403 20.79 1.34 11.68
C GLU A 403 19.38 0.77 11.51
N VAL A 404 19.20 -0.50 11.85
CA VAL A 404 17.89 -1.14 11.97
C VAL A 404 17.57 -1.47 13.42
N PHE A 405 16.29 -1.44 13.76
CA PHE A 405 15.84 -1.56 15.15
C PHE A 405 15.18 -2.91 15.41
N GLY A 406 15.60 -3.62 16.45
CA GLY A 406 14.94 -4.85 16.90
C GLY A 406 13.72 -4.60 17.77
N GLU A 407 13.11 -5.67 18.29
CA GLU A 407 11.93 -5.65 19.19
C GLU A 407 12.08 -4.69 20.39
N ASN A 408 13.29 -4.57 20.93
CA ASN A 408 13.60 -3.75 22.11
C ASN A 408 14.13 -2.34 21.78
N MET A 409 13.96 -1.86 20.55
CA MET A 409 14.62 -0.65 20.02
C MET A 409 16.16 -0.68 20.14
N GLN A 410 16.76 -1.87 20.11
CA GLN A 410 18.20 -2.01 19.98
C GLN A 410 18.57 -1.76 18.53
N SER A 411 19.43 -0.78 18.27
CA SER A 411 19.95 -0.53 16.93
C SER A 411 21.12 -1.46 16.61
N MET A 412 21.17 -1.90 15.36
CA MET A 412 22.27 -2.69 14.79
C MET A 412 22.51 -2.21 13.37
N MET A 413 23.77 -2.11 12.95
CA MET A 413 24.10 -1.81 11.56
C MET A 413 23.87 -3.05 10.70
N ILE A 414 23.45 -2.88 9.44
CA ILE A 414 23.25 -4.02 8.53
C ILE A 414 24.56 -4.80 8.33
N SER A 415 25.71 -4.11 8.28
CA SER A 415 27.02 -4.77 8.18
C SER A 415 27.31 -5.74 9.33
N ASP A 416 26.79 -5.45 10.52
CA ASP A 416 27.01 -6.27 11.72
C ASP A 416 26.16 -7.54 11.69
N LEU A 417 25.09 -7.58 10.88
CA LEU A 417 24.20 -8.74 10.72
C LEU A 417 24.86 -9.91 9.98
N PHE A 418 26.00 -9.70 9.30
CA PHE A 418 26.71 -10.78 8.64
C PHE A 418 27.23 -11.83 9.63
N ASP A 419 27.47 -11.48 10.91
CA ASP A 419 27.99 -12.39 11.96
C ASP A 419 29.22 -13.22 11.50
N GLY A 420 30.07 -12.63 10.66
CA GLY A 420 31.25 -13.27 10.08
C GLY A 420 31.00 -14.21 8.89
N LYS A 421 29.74 -14.44 8.51
CA LYS A 421 29.34 -15.27 7.36
C LYS A 421 29.50 -14.56 6.02
N ASP A 422 29.51 -15.32 4.93
CA ASP A 422 29.86 -14.85 3.58
C ASP A 422 28.74 -14.08 2.89
N ALA A 423 27.47 -14.40 3.17
CA ALA A 423 26.33 -13.71 2.59
C ALA A 423 25.23 -13.40 3.63
N LEU A 424 24.51 -12.31 3.39
CA LEU A 424 23.33 -11.91 4.16
C LEU A 424 22.11 -11.96 3.24
N VAL A 425 21.15 -12.83 3.57
CA VAL A 425 19.85 -12.91 2.90
C VAL A 425 18.87 -12.05 3.69
N VAL A 426 18.43 -10.96 3.08
CA VAL A 426 17.50 -10.00 3.67
C VAL A 426 16.15 -10.17 2.98
N ALA A 427 15.13 -10.53 3.73
CA ALA A 427 13.77 -10.45 3.22
C ALA A 427 13.10 -9.18 3.76
N ILE A 428 12.66 -8.33 2.85
CA ILE A 428 11.91 -7.11 3.13
C ILE A 428 10.43 -7.47 3.09
N ALA A 429 9.70 -6.98 4.09
CA ALA A 429 8.27 -7.18 4.18
C ALA A 429 7.56 -5.94 4.72
N LEU A 430 6.40 -5.61 4.16
CA LEU A 430 5.52 -4.62 4.74
C LEU A 430 4.73 -5.21 5.92
N PRO A 431 4.42 -4.42 6.96
CA PRO A 431 3.53 -4.85 8.04
C PRO A 431 2.19 -5.35 7.51
N GLY A 432 1.78 -6.55 7.95
CA GLY A 432 0.48 -7.12 7.56
C GLY A 432 0.42 -7.73 6.16
N THR A 433 1.57 -7.96 5.51
CA THR A 433 1.61 -8.69 4.23
C THR A 433 1.48 -10.21 4.38
N GLN A 434 0.81 -10.86 3.43
CA GLN A 434 0.71 -12.32 3.34
C GLN A 434 1.95 -12.97 2.73
N ASN A 435 2.79 -12.19 2.05
CA ASN A 435 3.97 -12.69 1.33
C ASN A 435 5.04 -13.25 2.28
N VAL A 436 5.06 -12.79 3.54
CA VAL A 436 5.94 -13.29 4.60
C VAL A 436 5.78 -14.80 4.80
N ALA A 437 4.57 -15.35 4.64
CA ALA A 437 4.35 -16.79 4.76
C ALA A 437 5.15 -17.58 3.71
N GLN A 438 5.12 -17.10 2.46
CA GLN A 438 5.85 -17.72 1.36
C GLN A 438 7.36 -17.49 1.49
N GLN A 439 7.78 -16.27 1.82
CA GLN A 439 9.18 -15.95 2.09
C GLN A 439 9.74 -16.85 3.21
N ALA A 440 9.02 -17.04 4.31
CA ALA A 440 9.46 -17.86 5.43
C ALA A 440 9.62 -19.35 5.07
N ILE A 441 8.76 -19.89 4.20
CA ILE A 441 8.88 -21.28 3.72
C ILE A 441 10.16 -21.44 2.89
N GLU A 442 10.41 -20.54 1.96
CA GLU A 442 11.59 -20.60 1.09
C GLU A 442 12.88 -20.34 1.88
N LEU A 443 12.87 -19.40 2.82
CA LEU A 443 14.02 -19.09 3.67
C LEU A 443 14.38 -20.26 4.61
N ASN A 444 13.39 -20.95 5.18
CA ASN A 444 13.66 -22.16 5.98
C ASN A 444 14.37 -23.24 5.14
N LYS A 445 13.94 -23.45 3.89
CA LYS A 445 14.64 -24.39 2.98
C LYS A 445 16.07 -23.94 2.69
N THR A 446 16.31 -22.63 2.51
CA THR A 446 17.67 -22.12 2.29
C THR A 446 18.58 -22.29 3.51
N LEU A 447 18.04 -22.11 4.72
CA LEU A 447 18.77 -22.32 5.97
C LEU A 447 19.15 -23.79 6.16
N ASP A 448 18.27 -24.73 5.79
CA ASP A 448 18.57 -26.17 5.83
C ASP A 448 19.71 -26.57 4.89
N LEU A 449 19.93 -25.82 3.81
CA LEU A 449 20.94 -26.11 2.78
C LEU A 449 22.27 -25.37 3.01
N LEU A 450 22.22 -24.10 3.43
CA LEU A 450 23.37 -23.18 3.47
C LEU A 450 23.58 -22.54 4.85
N GLY A 451 22.98 -23.05 5.92
CA GLY A 451 22.94 -22.39 7.24
C GLY A 451 24.29 -22.04 7.86
N GLU A 452 25.39 -22.68 7.44
CA GLU A 452 26.76 -22.33 7.87
C GLU A 452 27.31 -21.09 7.15
N ASP A 453 26.89 -20.84 5.91
CA ASP A 453 27.46 -19.82 5.01
C ASP A 453 26.63 -18.51 4.95
N ILE A 454 25.35 -18.57 5.35
CA ILE A 454 24.42 -17.43 5.25
C ILE A 454 23.83 -17.00 6.59
N THR A 455 23.59 -15.70 6.75
CA THR A 455 22.69 -15.16 7.77
C THR A 455 21.39 -14.74 7.12
N VAL A 456 20.25 -15.08 7.72
CA VAL A 456 18.92 -14.69 7.24
C VAL A 456 18.32 -13.69 8.21
N VAL A 457 17.75 -12.60 7.70
CA VAL A 457 17.05 -11.58 8.49
C VAL A 457 15.78 -11.13 7.79
N HIS A 458 14.76 -10.78 8.56
CA HIS A 458 13.59 -10.03 8.06
C HIS A 458 13.72 -8.56 8.46
N ILE A 459 13.42 -7.66 7.53
CA ILE A 459 13.37 -6.21 7.76
C ILE A 459 11.98 -5.70 7.37
N LEU A 460 11.34 -5.01 8.31
CA LEU A 460 10.07 -4.33 8.08
C LEU A 460 10.29 -2.89 7.65
N ALA A 461 9.61 -2.47 6.59
CA ALA A 461 9.64 -1.10 6.09
C ALA A 461 8.29 -0.76 5.43
N GLY A 462 7.96 0.52 5.30
CA GLY A 462 6.68 0.97 4.74
C GLY A 462 5.51 0.90 5.74
N MET A 463 4.40 1.53 5.37
CA MET A 463 3.11 1.48 6.11
C MET A 463 3.21 1.86 7.61
N ASP A 464 4.03 2.85 7.93
CA ASP A 464 4.31 3.27 9.30
C ASP A 464 4.78 2.10 10.19
N ALA A 465 5.70 1.27 9.68
CA ALA A 465 6.22 0.10 10.38
C ALA A 465 6.80 0.47 11.76
N SER A 466 6.50 -0.37 12.75
CA SER A 466 6.86 -0.14 14.15
C SER A 466 7.49 -1.39 14.78
N THR A 467 8.15 -1.22 15.93
CA THR A 467 8.71 -2.35 16.67
C THR A 467 7.65 -3.32 17.21
N THR A 468 6.40 -2.86 17.38
CA THR A 468 5.27 -3.72 17.71
C THR A 468 4.95 -4.68 16.56
N ASP A 469 5.07 -4.23 15.31
CA ASP A 469 4.85 -5.08 14.13
C ASP A 469 5.91 -6.20 14.03
N VAL A 470 7.15 -5.93 14.44
CA VAL A 470 8.24 -6.94 14.50
C VAL A 470 7.84 -8.10 15.43
N SER A 471 7.37 -7.77 16.63
CA SER A 471 6.94 -8.78 17.61
C SER A 471 5.71 -9.57 17.15
N ALA A 472 4.77 -8.88 16.49
CA ALA A 472 3.57 -9.48 15.93
C ALA A 472 3.93 -10.46 14.81
N MET A 473 4.78 -10.05 13.86
CA MET A 473 5.20 -10.89 12.74
C MET A 473 5.90 -12.17 13.21
N LYS A 474 6.86 -12.04 14.13
CA LYS A 474 7.61 -13.18 14.66
C LYS A 474 6.69 -14.19 15.35
N THR A 475 5.69 -13.70 16.08
CA THR A 475 4.70 -14.55 16.76
C THR A 475 3.75 -15.20 15.75
N SER A 476 3.27 -14.45 14.75
CA SER A 476 2.31 -14.93 13.76
C SER A 476 2.88 -16.02 12.83
N TYR A 477 4.15 -15.91 12.45
CA TYR A 477 4.79 -16.83 11.50
C TYR A 477 5.83 -17.78 12.13
N ASN A 478 6.04 -17.71 13.45
CA ASN A 478 7.00 -18.54 14.19
C ASN A 478 8.40 -18.57 13.53
N LEU A 479 8.93 -17.38 13.25
CA LEU A 479 10.21 -17.21 12.56
C LEU A 479 11.38 -17.63 13.46
N THR A 480 12.35 -18.34 12.89
CA THR A 480 13.54 -18.85 13.61
C THR A 480 14.71 -17.85 13.64
N TRP A 481 14.69 -16.88 12.74
CA TRP A 481 15.71 -15.83 12.62
C TRP A 481 15.30 -14.50 13.27
N THR A 482 16.21 -13.53 13.28
CA THR A 482 15.98 -12.18 13.81
C THR A 482 15.19 -11.31 12.84
N THR A 483 14.34 -10.45 13.39
CA THR A 483 13.51 -9.51 12.63
C THR A 483 13.77 -8.10 13.15
N TYR A 484 13.88 -7.16 12.22
CA TYR A 484 14.17 -5.75 12.49
C TYR A 484 13.17 -4.85 11.76
N VAL A 485 13.16 -3.56 12.10
CA VAL A 485 12.41 -2.51 11.41
C VAL A 485 13.35 -1.39 10.95
N ASP A 486 13.17 -0.95 9.71
CA ASP A 486 13.81 0.23 9.11
C ASP A 486 12.84 1.41 9.23
N LEU A 487 12.96 2.17 10.33
CA LEU A 487 12.04 3.28 10.66
C LEU A 487 12.19 4.47 9.70
N ASP A 488 13.39 4.70 9.19
CA ASP A 488 13.71 5.84 8.32
C ASP A 488 13.65 5.48 6.83
N GLU A 489 13.28 4.25 6.49
CA GLU A 489 13.24 3.68 5.12
C GLU A 489 14.56 3.90 4.34
N SER A 490 15.66 4.04 5.08
CA SER A 490 16.96 4.45 4.56
C SER A 490 17.71 3.32 3.89
N PHE A 491 17.54 2.10 4.42
CA PHE A 491 18.08 0.88 3.82
C PHE A 491 17.24 0.52 2.60
N THR A 492 15.93 0.38 2.81
CA THR A 492 14.98 -0.05 1.78
C THR A 492 14.91 0.92 0.60
N GLY A 493 14.96 2.24 0.84
CA GLY A 493 15.04 3.26 -0.22
C GLY A 493 16.30 3.21 -1.09
N SER A 494 17.37 2.54 -0.63
CA SER A 494 18.60 2.31 -1.42
C SER A 494 18.64 0.93 -2.10
N SER A 495 17.63 0.10 -1.88
CA SER A 495 17.53 -1.23 -2.49
C SER A 495 16.87 -1.18 -3.88
N PRO A 496 17.17 -2.15 -4.77
CA PRO A 496 16.56 -2.22 -6.10
C PRO A 496 15.03 -2.20 -6.07
N ASN A 497 14.40 -2.92 -5.14
CA ASN A 497 12.94 -3.04 -5.03
C ASN A 497 12.30 -2.06 -4.04
N GLY A 498 13.05 -1.08 -3.51
CA GLY A 498 12.52 -0.09 -2.57
C GLY A 498 11.92 -0.68 -1.29
N THR A 499 10.75 -0.19 -0.90
CA THR A 499 9.97 -0.66 0.25
C THR A 499 9.06 -1.85 -0.06
N ALA A 500 9.09 -2.40 -1.28
CA ALA A 500 8.26 -3.53 -1.66
C ALA A 500 8.70 -4.82 -0.97
N ASP A 501 7.73 -5.72 -0.74
CA ASP A 501 8.02 -7.08 -0.31
C ASP A 501 9.04 -7.70 -1.27
N SER A 502 10.17 -8.18 -0.77
CA SER A 502 11.23 -8.69 -1.64
C SER A 502 12.23 -9.55 -0.89
N ILE A 503 13.00 -10.37 -1.62
CA ILE A 503 14.16 -11.08 -1.10
C ILE A 503 15.40 -10.53 -1.78
N LEU A 504 16.36 -10.08 -0.98
CA LEU A 504 17.65 -9.56 -1.38
C LEU A 504 18.76 -10.47 -0.86
N VAL A 505 19.78 -10.71 -1.69
CA VAL A 505 21.01 -11.39 -1.28
C VAL A 505 22.16 -10.39 -1.35
N LEU A 506 22.81 -10.15 -0.21
CA LEU A 506 23.90 -9.21 -0.06
C LEU A 506 25.23 -9.95 0.16
N ASP A 507 26.28 -9.49 -0.52
CA ASP A 507 27.67 -9.84 -0.23
C ASP A 507 28.23 -8.95 0.91
N LYS A 508 29.33 -9.38 1.55
CA LYS A 508 30.10 -8.65 2.58
C LYS A 508 30.44 -7.21 2.22
N THR A 509 30.49 -6.88 0.92
CA THR A 509 30.74 -5.51 0.43
C THR A 509 29.50 -4.59 0.44
N MET A 510 28.35 -5.10 0.91
CA MET A 510 27.02 -4.46 0.91
C MET A 510 26.47 -4.22 -0.49
N ARG A 511 26.74 -5.15 -1.42
CA ARG A 511 26.21 -5.12 -2.78
C ARG A 511 25.12 -6.17 -2.95
N VAL A 512 24.07 -5.79 -3.68
CA VAL A 512 23.02 -6.72 -4.09
C VAL A 512 23.57 -7.66 -5.16
N VAL A 513 23.46 -8.95 -4.91
CA VAL A 513 23.86 -10.01 -5.86
C VAL A 513 22.64 -10.52 -6.60
N TYR A 514 21.51 -10.52 -5.90
CA TYR A 514 20.22 -10.96 -6.40
C TYR A 514 19.09 -10.25 -5.64
N SER A 515 18.04 -9.89 -6.36
CA SER A 515 16.84 -9.23 -5.83
C SER A 515 15.60 -9.71 -6.59
N ASN A 516 14.53 -10.05 -5.87
CA ASN A 516 13.26 -10.44 -6.49
C ASN A 516 12.07 -10.13 -5.57
N ALA A 517 10.97 -9.65 -6.16
CA ALA A 517 9.74 -9.24 -5.49
C ALA A 517 8.52 -9.98 -6.08
N PRO A 518 7.53 -10.45 -5.27
CA PRO A 518 7.42 -10.30 -3.83
C PRO A 518 8.17 -11.37 -3.00
N SER A 519 8.60 -12.46 -3.64
CA SER A 519 9.35 -13.55 -3.01
C SER A 519 10.23 -14.25 -4.05
N SER A 520 11.18 -15.06 -3.57
CA SER A 520 12.09 -15.84 -4.41
C SER A 520 12.08 -17.31 -4.02
N SER A 521 12.34 -18.20 -4.99
CA SER A 521 12.53 -19.62 -4.72
C SER A 521 13.84 -19.89 -3.98
N SER A 522 13.89 -20.96 -3.18
CA SER A 522 15.12 -21.35 -2.48
C SER A 522 16.28 -21.68 -3.45
N GLU A 523 15.99 -22.21 -4.64
CA GLU A 523 17.00 -22.58 -5.64
C GLU A 523 17.73 -21.34 -6.19
N GLU A 524 16.99 -20.26 -6.48
CA GLU A 524 17.56 -19.00 -6.95
C GLU A 524 18.41 -18.33 -5.88
N ILE A 525 17.96 -18.34 -4.61
CA ILE A 525 18.73 -17.80 -3.49
C ILE A 525 20.03 -18.58 -3.30
N VAL A 526 19.97 -19.91 -3.33
CA VAL A 526 21.16 -20.78 -3.22
C VAL A 526 22.14 -20.51 -4.37
N SER A 527 21.64 -20.45 -5.60
CA SER A 527 22.47 -20.14 -6.77
C SER A 527 23.13 -18.76 -6.67
N ALA A 528 22.42 -17.77 -6.12
CA ALA A 528 22.96 -16.43 -5.91
C ALA A 528 24.09 -16.46 -4.88
N VAL A 529 23.91 -17.15 -3.75
CA VAL A 529 24.95 -17.29 -2.71
C VAL A 529 26.17 -18.05 -3.23
N GLU A 530 25.98 -19.15 -3.96
CA GLU A 530 27.10 -19.88 -4.57
C GLU A 530 27.87 -19.02 -5.59
N SER A 531 27.18 -18.09 -6.26
CA SER A 531 27.83 -17.15 -7.19
C SER A 531 28.77 -16.18 -6.48
N ILE A 532 28.50 -15.81 -5.21
CA ILE A 532 29.37 -14.96 -4.39
C ILE A 532 30.71 -15.65 -4.17
N ASN A 533 30.66 -16.91 -3.74
CA ASN A 533 31.85 -17.74 -3.49
C ASN A 533 32.69 -17.95 -4.77
N ASN A 534 32.05 -17.91 -5.94
CA ASN A 534 32.70 -18.10 -7.24
C ASN A 534 33.17 -16.79 -7.91
N GLY A 535 33.02 -15.62 -7.27
CA GLY A 535 33.53 -14.34 -7.79
C GLY A 535 32.50 -13.45 -8.51
N GLY A 536 31.21 -13.63 -8.21
CA GLY A 536 30.12 -12.74 -8.61
C GLY A 536 29.41 -13.11 -9.91
N SER A 537 28.14 -12.70 -10.02
CA SER A 537 27.23 -12.95 -11.15
C SER A 537 27.46 -12.04 -12.36
N THR A 538 28.40 -11.09 -12.29
CA THR A 538 28.69 -10.20 -13.41
C THR A 538 29.30 -11.00 -14.55
N SER A 539 28.59 -11.05 -15.69
CA SER A 539 29.07 -11.69 -16.90
C SER A 539 30.52 -11.28 -17.19
N SER A 540 31.35 -12.18 -17.73
CA SER A 540 32.72 -11.83 -18.15
C SER A 540 32.75 -10.65 -19.12
N PHE A 541 31.62 -10.37 -19.79
CA PHE A 541 31.40 -9.22 -20.66
C PHE A 541 31.33 -7.88 -19.90
N SER A 542 30.82 -7.87 -18.66
CA SER A 542 30.79 -6.68 -17.79
C SER A 542 32.19 -6.26 -17.33
N TYR A 543 33.08 -7.22 -17.09
CA TYR A 543 34.51 -6.92 -16.88
C TYR A 543 35.19 -6.43 -18.17
N PHE A 544 34.76 -6.96 -19.32
CA PHE A 544 35.21 -6.52 -20.64
C PHE A 544 34.77 -5.08 -20.94
N SER A 545 33.58 -4.64 -20.51
CA SER A 545 33.13 -3.24 -20.67
C SER A 545 33.92 -2.27 -19.76
N LEU A 546 34.30 -2.72 -18.56
CA LEU A 546 35.22 -1.99 -17.68
C LEU A 546 36.60 -1.79 -18.31
N PHE A 547 37.06 -2.76 -19.12
CA PHE A 547 38.30 -2.64 -19.90
C PHE A 547 38.17 -1.60 -21.02
N PHE A 548 36.98 -1.42 -21.60
CA PHE A 548 36.75 -0.46 -22.67
C PHE A 548 36.57 0.98 -22.17
N GLY A 549 35.97 1.27 -21.01
CA GLY A 549 35.81 2.66 -20.55
C GLY A 549 37.16 3.39 -20.31
N PRO A 550 37.79 3.20 -19.14
CA PRO A 550 39.10 3.79 -18.82
C PRO A 550 40.27 3.22 -19.66
N GLY A 551 40.19 1.97 -20.15
CA GLY A 551 41.26 1.38 -20.96
C GLY A 551 41.39 1.99 -22.36
N LEU A 552 40.29 2.48 -22.95
CA LEU A 552 40.35 3.26 -24.20
C LEU A 552 41.06 4.62 -23.99
N PHE A 553 40.96 5.23 -22.81
CA PHE A 553 41.69 6.47 -22.48
C PHE A 553 43.20 6.24 -22.39
N LEU A 554 43.64 5.10 -21.87
CA LEU A 554 45.07 4.77 -21.79
C LEU A 554 45.69 4.52 -23.17
N PHE A 555 44.90 4.07 -24.15
CA PHE A 555 45.33 4.07 -25.56
C PHE A 555 45.65 5.48 -26.08
N PHE A 556 44.95 6.54 -25.63
CA PHE A 556 45.32 7.93 -25.98
C PHE A 556 46.68 8.34 -25.41
N LEU A 557 47.06 7.81 -24.25
CA LEU A 557 48.37 8.05 -23.64
C LEU A 557 49.48 7.25 -24.32
N ALA A 558 49.16 6.06 -24.85
CA ALA A 558 50.11 5.18 -25.50
C ALA A 558 50.30 5.44 -27.00
N LEU A 559 49.49 6.31 -27.61
CA LEU A 559 49.70 6.73 -29.00
C LEU A 559 50.98 7.59 -29.10
N PRO A 560 51.90 7.28 -30.04
CA PRO A 560 53.11 8.07 -30.24
C PRO A 560 52.74 9.50 -30.67
N ARG A 561 53.28 10.49 -29.94
CA ARG A 561 53.00 11.93 -30.13
C ARG A 561 54.19 12.73 -30.70
N GLU A 562 55.33 12.08 -30.93
CA GLU A 562 56.50 12.68 -31.58
C GLU A 562 56.54 12.31 -33.08
N GLU A 563 57.20 13.16 -33.89
CA GLU A 563 57.50 12.83 -35.29
C GLU A 563 58.21 11.49 -35.37
N TYR A 564 57.81 10.66 -36.33
CA TYR A 564 58.34 9.32 -36.52
C TYR A 564 59.84 9.40 -36.84
N GLU A 565 60.71 9.23 -35.84
CA GLU A 565 62.13 8.97 -36.07
C GLU A 565 62.26 7.55 -36.64
N GLU A 566 62.78 7.44 -37.86
CA GLU A 566 63.06 6.13 -38.47
C GLU A 566 64.03 5.36 -37.57
N LEU A 567 63.54 4.26 -36.97
CA LEU A 567 64.38 3.32 -36.24
C LEU A 567 65.49 2.80 -37.17
N GLU A 568 66.74 2.84 -36.70
CA GLU A 568 67.90 2.32 -37.46
C GLU A 568 67.78 0.80 -37.77
N GLU A 569 66.92 0.07 -37.06
CA GLU A 569 66.57 -1.32 -37.36
C GLU A 569 65.04 -1.57 -37.36
N PRO A 570 64.48 -2.20 -38.42
CA PRO A 570 63.06 -2.49 -38.48
C PRO A 570 62.71 -3.57 -37.44
N LEU A 571 62.01 -3.16 -36.38
CA LEU A 571 61.41 -4.08 -35.42
C LEU A 571 60.39 -4.99 -36.11
N PRO A 572 60.22 -6.24 -35.66
CA PRO A 572 59.21 -7.15 -36.20
C PRO A 572 57.82 -6.50 -36.16
N ILE A 573 57.06 -6.65 -37.26
CA ILE A 573 55.70 -6.12 -37.39
C ILE A 573 54.88 -6.53 -36.16
N GLY A 574 54.38 -5.54 -35.41
CA GLY A 574 53.52 -5.76 -34.25
C GLY A 574 54.21 -5.61 -32.89
N MET A 575 55.54 -5.49 -32.78
CA MET A 575 56.21 -5.33 -31.48
C MET A 575 55.86 -3.97 -30.82
N HIS A 576 55.71 -2.91 -31.60
CA HIS A 576 55.20 -1.62 -31.09
C HIS A 576 53.76 -1.71 -30.60
N TRP A 577 52.89 -2.41 -31.33
CA TRP A 577 51.51 -2.64 -30.91
C TRP A 577 51.46 -3.49 -29.63
N GLY A 578 52.29 -4.51 -29.53
CA GLY A 578 52.42 -5.33 -28.32
C GLY A 578 52.93 -4.54 -27.12
N ALA A 579 53.91 -3.65 -27.31
CA ALA A 579 54.41 -2.76 -26.25
C ALA A 579 53.37 -1.73 -25.80
N ILE A 580 52.63 -1.14 -26.74
CA ILE A 580 51.52 -0.22 -26.47
C ILE A 580 50.42 -0.93 -25.68
N VAL A 581 50.02 -2.13 -26.10
CA VAL A 581 49.01 -2.94 -25.40
C VAL A 581 49.49 -3.35 -24.01
N ALA A 582 50.76 -3.77 -23.87
CA ALA A 582 51.33 -4.16 -22.58
C ALA A 582 51.46 -2.97 -21.61
N ALA A 583 51.92 -1.81 -22.09
CA ALA A 583 52.01 -0.60 -21.28
C ALA A 583 50.62 -0.07 -20.89
N SER A 584 49.66 -0.12 -21.80
CA SER A 584 48.25 0.25 -21.53
C SER A 584 47.63 -0.69 -20.50
N ALA A 585 47.81 -2.01 -20.65
CA ALA A 585 47.33 -3.01 -19.69
C ALA A 585 47.96 -2.81 -18.31
N ALA A 586 49.27 -2.54 -18.24
CA ALA A 586 49.93 -2.23 -16.98
C ALA A 586 49.37 -0.95 -16.33
N GLY A 587 49.10 0.09 -17.11
CA GLY A 587 48.46 1.32 -16.64
C GLY A 587 47.04 1.10 -16.11
N ILE A 588 46.22 0.28 -16.80
CA ILE A 588 44.87 -0.09 -16.35
C ILE A 588 44.95 -0.79 -15.00
N ILE A 589 45.88 -1.73 -14.85
CA ILE A 589 46.07 -2.45 -13.60
C ILE A 589 46.49 -1.48 -12.50
N LEU A 590 47.46 -0.60 -12.76
CA LEU A 590 47.99 0.35 -11.76
C LEU A 590 46.94 1.36 -11.29
N VAL A 591 46.07 1.82 -12.18
CA VAL A 591 44.99 2.77 -11.85
C VAL A 591 43.84 2.11 -11.10
N ASN A 592 43.49 0.86 -11.44
CA ASN A 592 42.40 0.14 -10.78
C ASN A 592 42.86 -0.62 -9.52
N LEU A 593 44.17 -0.85 -9.34
CA LEU A 593 44.72 -1.53 -8.16
C LEU A 593 44.31 -0.89 -6.83
N PRO A 594 44.35 0.45 -6.65
CA PRO A 594 43.94 1.07 -5.40
C PRO A 594 42.46 0.84 -5.08
N VAL A 595 41.59 0.90 -6.10
CA VAL A 595 40.15 0.64 -5.95
C VAL A 595 39.90 -0.83 -5.61
N LEU A 596 40.60 -1.74 -6.29
CA LEU A 596 40.52 -3.18 -6.05
C LEU A 596 41.04 -3.56 -4.65
N LEU A 597 42.13 -2.94 -4.20
CA LEU A 597 42.65 -3.10 -2.84
C LEU A 597 41.70 -2.49 -1.80
N ALA A 598 41.10 -1.34 -2.09
CA ALA A 598 40.12 -0.71 -1.21
C ALA A 598 38.85 -1.56 -1.09
N SER A 599 38.37 -2.18 -2.17
CA SER A 599 37.20 -3.06 -2.14
C SER A 599 37.42 -4.35 -1.34
N VAL A 600 38.66 -4.81 -1.22
CA VAL A 600 39.03 -6.00 -0.41
C VAL A 600 39.38 -5.60 1.03
N ALA A 601 39.69 -4.33 1.28
CA ALA A 601 39.99 -3.83 2.60
C ALA A 601 38.71 -3.73 3.46
N PRO A 602 38.79 -3.96 4.78
CA PRO A 602 37.65 -3.84 5.70
C PRO A 602 37.35 -2.35 5.98
N ILE A 603 36.98 -1.61 4.94
CA ILE A 603 36.67 -0.19 4.96
C ILE A 603 35.14 -0.07 4.91
N PRO A 604 34.52 0.75 5.79
CA PRO A 604 33.07 0.98 5.76
C PRO A 604 32.59 1.43 4.37
N SER A 605 31.41 0.99 3.98
CA SER A 605 30.85 1.25 2.65
C SER A 605 30.79 2.74 2.28
N ASN A 606 30.42 3.57 3.26
CA ASN A 606 30.38 5.03 3.12
C ASN A 606 31.75 5.64 2.82
N SER A 607 32.85 5.05 3.31
CA SER A 607 34.20 5.56 3.05
C SER A 607 34.69 5.16 1.66
N LEU A 608 34.28 4.00 1.16
CA LEU A 608 34.59 3.55 -0.20
C LEU A 608 33.92 4.44 -1.26
N PHE A 609 32.71 4.94 -1.00
CA PHE A 609 32.08 5.95 -1.87
C PHE A 609 32.96 7.20 -2.08
N TRP A 610 33.60 7.70 -1.00
CA TRP A 610 34.52 8.83 -1.10
C TRP A 610 35.80 8.51 -1.87
N VAL A 611 36.27 7.26 -1.80
CA VAL A 611 37.41 6.78 -2.60
C VAL A 611 37.05 6.79 -4.08
N ASP A 612 35.86 6.30 -4.45
CA ASP A 612 35.39 6.31 -5.83
C ASP A 612 35.25 7.75 -6.35
N LEU A 613 34.69 8.67 -5.54
CA LEU A 613 34.59 10.09 -5.89
C LEU A 613 35.97 10.74 -6.07
N ALA A 614 36.92 10.44 -5.19
CA ALA A 614 38.30 10.94 -5.29
C ALA A 614 38.99 10.44 -6.56
N MET A 615 38.78 9.18 -6.94
CA MET A 615 39.30 8.61 -8.18
C MET A 615 38.70 9.29 -9.42
N VAL A 616 37.39 9.55 -9.44
CA VAL A 616 36.74 10.30 -10.53
C VAL A 616 37.31 11.72 -10.63
N LEU A 617 37.44 12.43 -9.51
CA LEU A 617 38.05 13.77 -9.48
C LEU A 617 39.49 13.77 -10.00
N TRP A 618 40.28 12.78 -9.62
CA TRP A 618 41.65 12.60 -10.11
C TRP A 618 41.69 12.32 -11.62
N MET A 619 40.80 11.48 -12.15
CA MET A 619 40.71 11.24 -13.60
C MET A 619 40.29 12.50 -14.38
N VAL A 620 39.37 13.31 -13.82
CA VAL A 620 38.98 14.60 -14.41
C VAL A 620 40.15 15.57 -14.40
N GLU A 621 40.89 15.68 -13.29
CA GLU A 621 42.08 16.51 -13.20
C GLU A 621 43.14 16.09 -14.24
N MET A 622 43.45 14.80 -14.31
CA MET A 622 44.40 14.25 -15.29
C MET A 622 43.96 14.55 -16.73
N SER A 623 42.67 14.47 -17.03
CA SER A 623 42.12 14.81 -18.35
C SER A 623 42.32 16.30 -18.67
N VAL A 624 42.04 17.19 -17.72
CA VAL A 624 42.22 18.65 -17.87
C VAL A 624 43.70 19.02 -18.03
N VAL A 625 44.59 18.41 -17.25
CA VAL A 625 46.04 18.64 -17.33
C VAL A 625 46.57 18.17 -18.68
N THR A 626 46.20 16.96 -19.09
CA THR A 626 46.61 16.39 -20.38
C THR A 626 46.13 17.25 -21.54
N ALA A 627 44.91 17.78 -21.48
CA ALA A 627 44.38 18.71 -22.48
C ALA A 627 45.12 20.06 -22.53
N ARG A 628 45.68 20.54 -21.41
CA ARG A 628 46.40 21.82 -21.34
C ARG A 628 47.89 21.73 -21.67
N ARG A 629 48.56 20.67 -21.21
CA ARG A 629 50.02 20.52 -21.28
C ARG A 629 50.48 19.55 -22.37
N GLY A 630 49.57 18.75 -22.94
CA GLY A 630 49.93 17.70 -23.89
C GLY A 630 50.50 16.43 -23.25
N THR A 631 50.81 16.45 -21.94
CA THR A 631 51.26 15.31 -21.15
C THR A 631 50.55 15.28 -19.78
N PRO A 632 50.27 14.09 -19.21
CA PRO A 632 49.82 13.97 -17.82
C PRO A 632 50.94 14.36 -16.83
N TYR A 633 50.60 14.58 -15.57
CA TYR A 633 51.61 14.72 -14.50
C TYR A 633 52.39 13.40 -14.39
N GLU A 634 53.72 13.45 -14.49
CA GLU A 634 54.60 12.35 -14.08
C GLU A 634 54.56 12.13 -12.57
#